data_AF-A0A7S3IZ39-F1
#
_entry.id   AF-A0A7S3IZ39-F1
#
_cell.length_a   1.000
_cell.length_b   1.000
_cell.length_c   1.000
_cell.angle_alpha   90.00
_cell.angle_beta   90.00
_cell.angle_gamma   90.00
#
_symmetry.space_group_name_H-M   'P 1'
#
loop_
_entity.id
_entity.type
_entity.pdbx_description
1 polymer ?
#
loop_
_entity_poly.entity_id
_entity_poly.type
_entity_poly.pdbx_seq_one_letter_code
_entity_poly.pdbx_strand_id
1 'polypeptide(L)'
;MRVLFKNSSPSVSKELSENLTKEQKKEMMSFKKLKFKNLLNDKTIKKCLLQQLKSISNNLRVIFQEDEHFNVHILIVYKEKPKSMLCGQAMMKNKTSVLLKFEIKQEDVLDLLKEDPDSSRVYMDAIEFNNGKLVKILNKLFVSRSANKSQLLN
;
A
#
# COMPACT_ATOMS: atom_id res chain seq x y z
N MET A 1 29.22 -31.01 -15.75
CA MET A 1 29.43 -30.17 -14.54
C MET A 1 28.08 -29.86 -13.93
N ARG A 2 27.81 -30.28 -12.69
CA ARG A 2 26.63 -29.86 -11.91
C ARG A 2 27.07 -28.74 -10.97
N VAL A 3 26.56 -27.54 -11.17
CA VAL A 3 26.79 -26.42 -10.24
C VAL A 3 25.77 -26.56 -9.11
N LEU A 4 26.26 -26.88 -7.92
CA LEU A 4 25.51 -26.87 -6.66
C LEU A 4 25.28 -25.42 -6.25
N PHE A 5 24.04 -24.93 -6.32
CA PHE A 5 23.67 -23.70 -5.64
C PHE A 5 23.68 -23.96 -4.14
N LYS A 6 24.61 -23.33 -3.43
CA LYS A 6 24.61 -23.27 -1.96
C LYS A 6 23.37 -22.49 -1.52
N ASN A 7 22.51 -23.18 -0.77
CA ASN A 7 21.50 -22.58 0.08
C ASN A 7 22.18 -21.59 1.05
N SER A 8 22.08 -20.30 0.79
CA SER A 8 22.32 -19.27 1.80
C SER A 8 21.06 -19.13 2.66
N SER A 9 21.25 -19.40 3.94
CA SER A 9 20.24 -19.56 4.98
C SER A 9 19.32 -18.33 5.16
N PRO A 10 18.02 -18.51 5.49
CA PRO A 10 17.11 -17.43 5.89
C PRO A 10 17.34 -16.87 7.31
N SER A 11 18.39 -17.33 8.00
CA SER A 11 18.57 -17.13 9.45
C SER A 11 19.12 -15.75 9.81
N VAL A 12 19.99 -15.16 8.99
CA VAL A 12 20.62 -13.85 9.27
C VAL A 12 19.59 -12.70 9.17
N SER A 13 18.56 -12.85 8.34
CA SER A 13 17.50 -11.85 8.20
C SER A 13 16.57 -11.75 9.41
N LYS A 14 16.41 -12.84 10.19
CA LYS A 14 15.55 -12.83 11.39
C LYS A 14 16.22 -12.09 12.55
N GLU A 15 17.48 -12.40 12.86
CA GLU A 15 18.23 -11.76 13.95
C GLU A 15 18.44 -10.25 13.73
N LEU A 16 18.59 -9.80 12.48
CA LEU A 16 18.70 -8.37 12.16
C LEU A 16 17.36 -7.61 12.31
N SER A 17 16.22 -8.28 12.12
CA SER A 17 14.89 -7.67 12.26
C SER A 17 14.42 -7.52 13.71
N GLU A 18 14.98 -8.32 14.62
CA GLU A 18 14.63 -8.29 16.04
C GLU A 18 15.28 -7.13 16.80
N ASN A 19 16.43 -6.62 16.32
CA ASN A 19 17.20 -5.56 16.98
C ASN A 19 16.88 -4.12 16.52
N LEU A 20 15.94 -3.94 15.59
CA LEU A 20 15.56 -2.60 15.10
C LEU A 20 14.57 -1.93 16.04
N THR A 21 14.79 -0.65 16.35
CA THR A 21 13.83 0.14 17.15
C THR A 21 12.51 0.32 16.39
N LYS A 22 11.41 0.57 17.10
CA LYS A 22 10.09 0.82 16.49
C LYS A 22 10.13 1.98 15.47
N GLU A 23 11.03 2.94 15.65
CA GLU A 23 11.22 4.07 14.73
C GLU A 23 11.98 3.66 13.46
N GLN A 24 13.05 2.86 13.58
CA GLN A 24 13.78 2.30 12.43
C GLN A 24 12.91 1.32 11.63
N LYS A 25 12.11 0.48 12.30
CA LYS A 25 11.12 -0.40 11.66
C LYS A 25 10.07 0.41 10.89
N LYS A 26 9.65 1.54 11.45
CA LYS A 26 8.70 2.46 10.82
C LYS A 26 9.30 3.21 9.63
N GLU A 27 10.60 3.54 9.66
CA GLU A 27 11.36 4.09 8.52
C GLU A 27 11.60 3.05 7.42
N MET A 28 11.71 1.77 7.78
CA MET A 28 11.81 0.65 6.84
C MET A 28 10.49 0.30 6.17
N MET A 29 9.34 0.71 6.74
CA MET A 29 8.04 0.48 6.10
C MET A 29 7.83 1.45 4.93
N SER A 30 7.81 0.88 3.73
CA SER A 30 7.45 1.64 2.54
C SER A 30 5.93 1.85 2.54
N PHE A 31 5.50 3.10 2.33
CA PHE A 31 4.08 3.40 2.13
C PHE A 31 3.87 4.35 0.96
N LYS A 32 2.79 4.12 0.21
CA LYS A 32 2.36 4.98 -0.89
C LYS A 32 0.94 5.46 -0.65
N LYS A 33 0.76 6.78 -0.66
CA LYS A 33 -0.55 7.41 -0.50
C LYS A 33 -1.03 8.03 -1.79
N LEU A 34 -2.20 7.60 -2.26
CA LEU A 34 -2.83 8.06 -3.50
C LEU A 34 -4.25 8.59 -3.22
N LYS A 35 -4.76 9.48 -4.09
CA LYS A 35 -6.16 9.94 -4.01
C LYS A 35 -7.07 8.86 -4.59
N PHE A 36 -8.13 8.47 -3.89
CA PHE A 36 -9.08 7.48 -4.39
C PHE A 36 -9.68 7.91 -5.74
N LYS A 37 -10.07 9.19 -5.86
CA LYS A 37 -10.55 9.77 -7.12
C LYS A 37 -9.55 9.62 -8.28
N ASN A 38 -8.25 9.81 -8.02
CA ASN A 38 -7.25 9.68 -9.07
C ASN A 38 -7.17 8.23 -9.56
N LEU A 39 -7.23 7.27 -8.64
CA LEU A 39 -7.22 5.84 -8.97
C LEU A 39 -8.48 5.40 -9.74
N LEU A 40 -9.63 6.05 -9.52
CA LEU A 40 -10.81 5.85 -10.36
C LEU A 40 -10.61 6.45 -11.75
N ASN A 41 -10.16 7.70 -11.82
CA ASN A 41 -9.99 8.43 -13.08
C ASN A 41 -8.96 7.77 -14.01
N ASP A 42 -7.86 7.27 -13.45
CA ASP A 42 -6.81 6.59 -14.20
C ASP A 42 -7.11 5.10 -14.44
N LYS A 43 -8.27 4.59 -14.03
CA LYS A 43 -8.71 3.18 -14.12
C LYS A 43 -7.79 2.19 -13.40
N THR A 44 -7.02 2.62 -12.39
CA THR A 44 -6.35 1.69 -11.47
C THR A 44 -7.38 0.94 -10.62
N ILE A 45 -8.38 1.65 -10.11
CA ILE A 45 -9.63 1.07 -9.61
C ILE A 45 -10.59 1.05 -10.79
N LYS A 46 -10.85 -0.12 -11.37
CA LYS A 46 -11.82 -0.29 -12.46
C LYS A 46 -13.24 -0.09 -11.96
N LYS A 47 -13.55 -0.64 -10.79
CA LYS A 47 -14.90 -0.59 -10.21
C LYS A 47 -14.84 -0.47 -8.70
N CYS A 48 -15.70 0.38 -8.16
CA CYS A 48 -16.03 0.38 -6.73
C CYS A 48 -17.47 -0.10 -6.60
N LEU A 49 -17.65 -1.22 -5.90
CA LEU A 49 -18.93 -1.90 -5.69
C LEU A 49 -19.72 -1.22 -4.55
N LEU A 50 -19.03 -0.58 -3.62
CA LEU A 50 -19.64 0.21 -2.55
C LEU A 50 -20.00 1.62 -3.04
N GLN A 51 -21.26 1.82 -3.40
CA GLN A 51 -21.76 3.12 -3.90
C GLN A 51 -21.47 4.29 -2.93
N GLN A 52 -21.55 4.03 -1.63
CA GLN A 52 -21.28 5.01 -0.57
C GLN A 52 -19.86 5.59 -0.63
N LEU A 53 -18.87 4.82 -1.11
CA LEU A 53 -17.50 5.31 -1.25
C LEU A 53 -17.33 6.25 -2.45
N LYS A 54 -18.17 6.11 -3.49
CA LYS A 54 -18.12 6.97 -4.68
C LYS A 54 -18.52 8.41 -4.35
N SER A 55 -19.56 8.60 -3.55
CA SER A 55 -20.07 9.93 -3.17
C SER A 55 -19.05 10.74 -2.37
N ILE A 56 -18.20 10.08 -1.58
CA ILE A 56 -17.16 10.71 -0.76
C ILE A 56 -15.76 10.60 -1.36
N SER A 57 -15.62 10.13 -2.61
CA SER A 57 -14.33 9.84 -3.27
C SER A 57 -13.30 10.98 -3.25
N ASN A 58 -13.75 12.24 -3.24
CA ASN A 58 -12.89 13.43 -3.14
C ASN A 58 -12.11 13.50 -1.81
N ASN A 59 -12.66 12.90 -0.76
CA ASN A 59 -12.12 12.91 0.61
C ASN A 59 -11.45 11.58 0.98
N LEU A 60 -11.48 10.59 0.08
CA LEU A 60 -10.85 9.30 0.28
C LEU A 60 -9.39 9.28 -0.19
N ARG A 61 -8.56 8.58 0.58
CA ARG A 61 -7.18 8.23 0.21
C ARG A 61 -7.01 6.73 0.27
N VAL A 62 -6.20 6.21 -0.64
CA VAL A 62 -5.73 4.82 -0.60
C VAL A 62 -4.29 4.84 -0.14
N ILE A 63 -3.99 4.07 0.90
CA ILE A 63 -2.64 3.90 1.43
C ILE A 63 -2.25 2.46 1.16
N PHE A 64 -1.17 2.26 0.42
CA PHE A 64 -0.49 0.99 0.26
C PHE A 64 0.65 0.97 1.26
N GLN A 65 0.72 -0.04 2.12
CA GLN A 65 1.74 -0.16 3.16
C GLN A 65 2.29 -1.57 3.13
N GLU A 66 3.59 -1.70 2.92
CA GLU A 66 4.30 -2.97 3.03
C GLU A 66 4.64 -3.25 4.50
N ASP A 67 4.45 -4.48 4.95
CA ASP A 67 4.86 -4.93 6.28
C ASP A 67 6.24 -5.61 6.26
N GLU A 68 6.68 -6.13 7.42
CA GLU A 68 7.98 -6.82 7.54
C GLU A 68 8.03 -8.14 6.76
N HIS A 69 6.88 -8.75 6.46
CA HIS A 69 6.73 -10.01 5.73
C HIS A 69 6.50 -9.84 4.22
N PHE A 70 6.68 -8.62 3.68
CA PHE A 70 6.40 -8.29 2.28
C PHE A 70 4.93 -8.43 1.88
N ASN A 71 4.02 -8.48 2.85
CA ASN A 71 2.60 -8.36 2.59
C ASN A 71 2.25 -6.88 2.42
N VAL A 72 1.28 -6.59 1.56
CA VAL A 72 0.84 -5.24 1.28
C VAL A 72 -0.55 -5.02 1.86
N HIS A 73 -0.63 -4.18 2.86
CA HIS A 73 -1.90 -3.66 3.36
C HIS A 73 -2.38 -2.50 2.52
N ILE A 74 -3.62 -2.59 2.05
CA ILE A 74 -4.31 -1.52 1.34
C ILE A 74 -5.41 -0.98 2.24
N LEU A 75 -5.24 0.28 2.64
CA LEU A 75 -6.14 1.00 3.53
C LEU A 75 -6.87 2.09 2.77
N ILE A 76 -8.19 2.13 2.92
CA ILE A 76 -9.00 3.23 2.40
C ILE A 76 -9.40 4.08 3.57
N VAL A 77 -8.90 5.30 3.58
CA VAL A 77 -9.09 6.23 4.68
C VAL A 77 -9.92 7.42 4.24
N TYR A 78 -10.91 7.77 5.05
CA TYR A 78 -11.63 9.01 4.96
C TYR A 78 -10.83 10.11 5.67
N LYS A 79 -10.58 11.21 4.97
CA LYS A 79 -9.99 12.41 5.56
C LYS A 79 -11.02 13.53 5.46
N GLU A 80 -11.60 13.87 6.59
CA GLU A 80 -12.49 15.02 6.68
C GLU A 80 -11.67 16.29 6.42
N LYS A 81 -12.13 17.13 5.48
CA LYS A 81 -11.55 18.47 5.33
C LYS A 81 -12.15 19.34 6.44
N PRO A 82 -11.34 20.16 7.12
CA PRO A 82 -11.89 21.14 8.04
C PRO A 82 -12.83 22.03 7.23
N LYS A 83 -14.10 22.14 7.66
CA LYS A 83 -14.96 23.23 7.19
C LYS A 83 -14.26 24.52 7.62
N SER A 84 -13.91 25.39 6.68
CA SER A 84 -13.46 26.74 7.05
C SER A 84 -14.63 27.43 7.71
N MET A 85 -14.63 27.47 9.04
CA MET A 85 -15.55 28.33 9.76
C MET A 85 -15.09 29.77 9.51
N LEU A 86 -15.96 30.56 8.91
CA LEU A 86 -15.83 32.00 8.87
C LEU A 86 -15.71 32.50 10.33
N CYS A 87 -14.60 33.19 10.61
CA CYS A 87 -14.27 33.90 11.85
C CYS A 87 -14.13 33.05 13.13
N GLY A 88 -12.89 32.70 13.47
CA GLY A 88 -12.40 32.76 14.85
C GLY A 88 -12.46 31.52 15.74
N GLN A 89 -12.96 30.37 15.28
CA GLN A 89 -12.97 29.15 16.10
C GLN A 89 -11.90 28.13 15.69
N ALA A 90 -11.31 27.49 16.71
CA ALA A 90 -10.17 26.59 16.63
C ALA A 90 -10.28 25.58 15.49
N MET A 91 -9.21 25.48 14.69
CA MET A 91 -9.09 24.47 13.62
C MET A 91 -9.34 23.07 14.21
N MET A 92 -10.45 22.43 13.82
CA MET A 92 -10.67 21.02 14.16
C MET A 92 -9.53 20.18 13.57
N LYS A 93 -8.87 19.37 14.42
CA LYS A 93 -7.87 18.38 13.98
C LYS A 93 -8.51 17.44 12.96
N ASN A 94 -7.81 17.18 11.85
CA ASN A 94 -8.25 16.26 10.80
C ASN A 94 -8.60 14.89 11.40
N LYS A 95 -9.88 14.50 11.42
CA LYS A 95 -10.26 13.11 11.73
C LYS A 95 -9.93 12.24 10.53
N THR A 96 -9.14 11.20 10.77
CA THR A 96 -8.81 10.17 9.77
C THR A 96 -9.40 8.85 10.25
N SER A 97 -10.32 8.29 9.46
CA SER A 97 -10.96 7.02 9.77
C SER A 97 -10.63 6.00 8.68
N VAL A 98 -10.26 4.79 9.07
CA VAL A 98 -10.09 3.66 8.14
C VAL A 98 -11.48 3.10 7.83
N LEU A 99 -11.86 3.11 6.55
CA LEU A 99 -13.14 2.57 6.09
C LEU A 99 -13.02 1.12 5.64
N LEU A 100 -11.93 0.79 4.94
CA LEU A 100 -11.63 -0.57 4.48
C LEU A 100 -10.16 -0.86 4.69
N LYS A 101 -9.87 -2.11 5.01
CA LYS A 101 -8.51 -2.66 5.11
C LYS A 101 -8.51 -4.06 4.53
N PHE A 102 -7.63 -4.31 3.56
CA PHE A 102 -7.32 -5.64 3.08
C PHE A 102 -5.82 -5.82 2.91
N GLU A 103 -5.43 -7.07 2.74
CA GLU A 103 -4.05 -7.52 2.62
C GLU A 103 -3.89 -8.29 1.32
N ILE A 104 -2.79 -8.03 0.63
CA ILE A 104 -2.29 -8.83 -0.47
C ILE A 104 -1.03 -9.50 0.04
N LYS A 105 -1.05 -10.83 0.15
CA LYS A 105 0.11 -11.58 0.61
C LYS A 105 1.23 -11.55 -0.43
N GLN A 106 2.46 -11.76 0.01
CA GLN A 106 3.60 -11.84 -0.91
C GLN A 106 3.40 -12.86 -2.05
N GLU A 107 2.82 -14.02 -1.76
CA GLU A 107 2.49 -15.05 -2.75
C GLU A 107 1.51 -14.53 -3.81
N ASP A 108 0.44 -13.86 -3.38
CA ASP A 108 -0.54 -13.24 -4.29
C ASP A 108 0.09 -12.13 -5.14
N VAL A 109 1.04 -11.35 -4.59
CA VAL A 109 1.77 -10.34 -5.36
C VAL A 109 2.57 -10.98 -6.50
N LEU A 110 3.21 -12.12 -6.25
CA LEU A 110 3.96 -12.85 -7.27
C LEU A 110 3.03 -13.44 -8.34
N ASP A 111 1.83 -13.85 -7.98
CA ASP A 111 0.85 -14.35 -8.94
C ASP A 111 0.25 -13.21 -9.78
N LEU A 112 0.00 -12.03 -9.19
CA LEU A 112 -0.39 -10.83 -9.93
C LEU A 112 0.63 -10.42 -11.01
N LEU A 113 1.92 -10.74 -10.83
CA LEU A 113 2.97 -10.50 -11.84
C LEU A 113 2.89 -11.44 -13.04
N LYS A 114 2.27 -12.61 -12.89
CA LYS A 114 2.12 -13.61 -13.95
C LYS A 114 0.80 -13.48 -14.72
N GLU A 115 -0.19 -12.83 -14.10
CA GLU A 115 -1.49 -12.57 -14.72
C GLU A 115 -1.41 -11.55 -15.87
N ASP A 116 -2.39 -11.61 -16.77
CA ASP A 116 -2.53 -10.63 -17.86
C ASP A 116 -2.63 -9.20 -17.29
N PRO A 117 -1.80 -8.23 -17.70
CA PRO A 117 -1.86 -6.86 -17.19
C PRO A 117 -3.22 -6.17 -17.38
N ASP A 118 -4.01 -6.58 -18.37
CA ASP A 118 -5.33 -6.01 -18.63
C ASP A 118 -6.44 -6.65 -17.80
N SER A 119 -6.15 -7.75 -17.10
CA SER A 119 -7.08 -8.38 -16.16
C SER A 119 -7.36 -7.51 -14.92
N SER A 120 -8.33 -7.95 -14.13
CA SER A 120 -8.70 -7.30 -12.87
C SER A 120 -9.05 -8.30 -11.78
N ARG A 121 -8.73 -7.92 -10.55
CA ARG A 121 -9.06 -8.69 -9.35
C ARG A 121 -9.90 -7.86 -8.39
N VAL A 122 -10.92 -8.49 -7.83
CA VAL A 122 -11.80 -7.89 -6.81
C VAL A 122 -11.25 -8.22 -5.43
N TYR A 123 -11.17 -7.21 -4.57
CA TYR A 123 -10.75 -7.34 -3.18
C TYR A 123 -11.89 -6.97 -2.24
N MET A 124 -12.12 -7.81 -1.22
CA MET A 124 -13.19 -7.70 -0.22
C MET A 124 -14.59 -7.49 -0.80
N ASP A 125 -14.86 -7.99 -2.01
CA ASP A 125 -16.13 -7.75 -2.73
C ASP A 125 -16.51 -6.26 -2.85
N ALA A 126 -15.51 -5.38 -2.72
CA ALA A 126 -15.72 -3.94 -2.62
C ALA A 126 -15.06 -3.19 -3.78
N ILE A 127 -13.86 -3.60 -4.18
CA ILE A 127 -13.03 -2.83 -5.11
C ILE A 127 -12.34 -3.74 -6.10
N GLU A 128 -12.54 -3.43 -7.37
CA GLU A 128 -11.90 -4.08 -8.49
C GLU A 128 -10.70 -3.25 -8.95
N PHE A 129 -9.51 -3.83 -8.87
CA PHE A 129 -8.28 -3.20 -9.37
C PHE A 129 -7.90 -3.77 -10.73
N ASN A 130 -7.34 -2.92 -11.60
CA ASN A 130 -6.60 -3.41 -12.76
C ASN A 130 -5.23 -3.94 -12.30
N ASN A 131 -4.90 -5.17 -12.69
CA ASN A 131 -3.73 -5.87 -12.19
C ASN A 131 -2.42 -5.20 -12.64
N GLY A 132 -2.28 -4.85 -13.92
CA GLY A 132 -1.08 -4.20 -14.42
C GLY A 132 -0.78 -2.85 -13.74
N LYS A 133 -1.81 -2.05 -13.43
CA LYS A 133 -1.65 -0.78 -12.71
C LYS A 133 -1.39 -0.98 -11.22
N LEU A 134 -2.03 -1.96 -10.59
CA LEU A 134 -1.77 -2.33 -9.21
C LEU A 134 -0.31 -2.76 -9.05
N VAL A 135 0.17 -3.67 -9.89
CA VAL A 135 1.58 -4.11 -9.95
C VAL A 135 2.54 -2.93 -10.09
N LYS A 136 2.25 -1.96 -10.95
CA LYS A 136 3.09 -0.74 -11.09
C LYS A 136 3.18 0.07 -9.79
N ILE A 137 2.12 0.11 -8.99
CA ILE A 137 2.14 0.76 -7.67
C ILE A 137 2.98 -0.05 -6.69
N LEU A 138 2.79 -1.38 -6.65
CA LEU A 138 3.52 -2.28 -5.77
C LEU A 138 5.03 -2.27 -6.08
N ASN A 139 5.42 -2.32 -7.36
CA ASN A 139 6.82 -2.22 -7.74
C ASN A 139 7.47 -0.90 -7.29
N LYS A 140 6.76 0.23 -7.39
CA LYS A 140 7.25 1.52 -6.90
C LYS A 140 7.38 1.54 -5.37
N LEU A 141 6.48 0.86 -4.67
CA LEU A 141 6.51 0.69 -3.22
C LEU A 141 7.77 -0.08 -2.80
N PHE A 142 8.04 -1.23 -3.43
CA PHE A 142 9.20 -2.08 -3.14
C PHE A 142 10.54 -1.43 -3.50
N VAL A 143 10.63 -0.73 -4.64
CA VAL A 143 11.87 -0.02 -5.04
C VAL A 143 12.24 1.08 -4.04
N SER A 144 11.23 1.76 -3.47
CA SER A 144 11.46 2.81 -2.48
C SER A 144 12.07 2.26 -1.18
N ARG A 145 11.76 1.01 -0.81
CA ARG A 145 12.38 0.32 0.32
C ARG A 145 13.86 0.02 0.07
N SER A 146 14.19 -0.48 -1.14
CA SER A 146 15.58 -0.79 -1.50
C SER A 146 16.48 0.43 -1.44
N ALA A 147 16.00 1.60 -1.88
CA ALA A 147 16.73 2.86 -1.79
C ALA A 147 16.99 3.31 -0.34
N ASN A 148 16.00 3.17 0.55
CA ASN A 148 16.16 3.48 1.98
C ASN A 148 17.12 2.51 2.68
N LYS A 149 17.12 1.23 2.31
CA LYS A 149 18.02 0.23 2.88
C LYS A 149 19.49 0.50 2.55
N SER A 150 19.78 1.02 1.36
CA SER A 150 21.14 1.46 0.97
C SER A 150 21.63 2.71 1.70
N GLN A 151 20.73 3.57 2.21
CA GLN A 151 21.12 4.75 2.99
C GLN A 151 21.40 4.44 4.46
N LEU A 152 20.78 3.40 5.03
CA LEU A 152 21.01 2.94 6.40
C LEU A 152 22.28 2.10 6.58
N LEU A 153 22.93 1.70 5.48
CA LEU A 153 24.14 0.88 5.47
C LEU A 153 25.42 1.70 5.21
N ASN A 154 25.31 3.03 5.11
CA ASN A 154 26.43 3.98 5.04
C ASN A 154 26.46 4.83 6.30
#